data_AF-A0A6C0H9N8-F1
#
_entry.id   AF-A0A6C0H9N8-F1
#
_cell.length_a   1.000
_cell.length_b   1.000
_cell.length_c   1.000
_cell.angle_alpha   90.00
_cell.angle_beta   90.00
_cell.angle_gamma   90.00
#
_symmetry.space_group_name_H-M   'P 1'
#
loop_
_entity.id
_entity.type
_entity.pdbx_description
1 polymer ?
#
loop_
_entity_poly.entity_id
_entity_poly.type
_entity_poly.pdbx_seq_one_letter_code
_entity_poly.pdbx_strand_id
1 'polypeptide(L)'
;MIHNWNFLYSTSELEKDFLNIPKKICVAAHSTPFFDGYILYNAFKSFGENNPHVYARGPSPYFPDWCIQITNKGGFVKNEILSLQNTPKFCRILFPSGGTITWKTGFYVLAKQLDAKIVVCGIDYDTNSVIVDSIIDPLDTFEETKEYCVSRLRKYTPGPFCFILRVLCNYGCETHKYNKKIIYFCRGVSIFLLFYIFYYTFRCNKVCSSSH
;
A
#
# COMPACT_ATOMS: atom_id res chain seq x y z
N MET A 1 -18.82 -3.16 -0.43
CA MET A 1 -18.05 -2.63 0.72
C MET A 1 -17.41 -1.25 0.48
N ILE A 2 -17.44 -0.67 -0.74
CA ILE A 2 -16.91 0.70 -0.99
C ILE A 2 -17.96 1.82 -0.81
N HIS A 3 -19.24 1.49 -0.63
CA HIS A 3 -20.36 2.44 -0.67
C HIS A 3 -20.33 3.60 0.34
N ASN A 4 -19.35 3.65 1.25
CA ASN A 4 -19.21 4.70 2.26
C ASN A 4 -17.84 5.40 2.25
N TRP A 5 -17.07 5.29 1.16
CA TRP A 5 -15.79 6.00 1.05
C TRP A 5 -15.96 7.39 0.44
N ASN A 6 -15.32 8.39 1.05
CA ASN A 6 -15.26 9.76 0.54
C ASN A 6 -13.99 9.96 -0.30
N PHE A 7 -14.11 10.58 -1.47
CA PHE A 7 -12.98 10.84 -2.36
C PHE A 7 -12.78 12.34 -2.48
N LEU A 8 -11.66 12.82 -1.94
CA LEU A 8 -11.43 14.25 -1.70
C LEU A 8 -10.08 14.69 -2.29
N TYR A 9 -10.00 15.98 -2.59
CA TYR A 9 -8.73 16.68 -2.84
C TYR A 9 -8.41 17.53 -1.62
N SER A 10 -7.12 17.70 -1.30
CA SER A 10 -6.72 18.55 -0.18
C SER A 10 -7.04 20.03 -0.42
N THR A 11 -7.02 20.48 -1.68
CA THR A 11 -7.45 21.83 -2.12
C THR A 11 -8.08 21.78 -3.51
N SER A 12 -8.79 22.86 -3.89
CA SER A 12 -9.37 23.04 -5.23
C SER A 12 -8.34 23.21 -6.34
N GLU A 13 -7.17 23.78 -6.03
CA GLU A 13 -6.06 23.89 -6.98
C GLU A 13 -5.53 22.50 -7.33
N LEU A 14 -5.41 21.63 -6.32
CA LEU A 14 -4.93 20.26 -6.50
C LEU A 14 -5.86 19.43 -7.38
N GLU A 15 -7.17 19.66 -7.30
CA GLU A 15 -8.16 19.04 -8.20
C GLU A 15 -7.86 19.39 -9.67
N LYS A 16 -7.67 20.68 -9.96
CA LYS A 16 -7.33 21.15 -11.31
C LYS A 16 -6.01 20.56 -11.78
N ASP A 17 -4.98 20.59 -10.94
CA ASP A 17 -3.67 20.02 -11.25
C ASP A 17 -3.79 18.53 -11.55
N PHE A 18 -4.49 17.79 -10.69
CA PHE A 18 -4.72 16.37 -10.86
C PHE A 18 -5.36 16.05 -12.22
N LEU A 19 -6.44 16.75 -12.60
CA LEU A 19 -7.13 16.48 -13.85
C LEU A 19 -6.28 16.80 -15.09
N ASN A 20 -5.39 17.78 -15.00
CA ASN A 20 -4.56 18.25 -16.12
C ASN A 20 -3.28 17.44 -16.32
N ILE A 21 -2.79 16.72 -15.32
CA ILE A 21 -1.54 15.97 -15.43
C ILE A 21 -1.76 14.65 -16.20
N PRO A 22 -1.03 14.37 -17.28
CA PRO A 22 -1.26 13.18 -18.07
C PRO A 22 -0.61 11.92 -17.48
N LYS A 23 0.55 12.04 -16.82
CA LYS A 23 1.33 10.90 -16.34
C LYS A 23 1.44 10.93 -14.82
N LYS A 24 0.84 9.92 -14.17
CA LYS A 24 0.72 9.86 -12.71
C LYS A 24 1.31 8.59 -12.15
N ILE A 25 2.25 8.75 -11.21
CA ILE A 25 2.70 7.71 -10.30
C ILE A 25 2.09 7.99 -8.92
N CYS A 26 1.01 7.31 -8.60
CA CYS A 26 0.37 7.40 -7.30
C CYS A 26 1.13 6.57 -6.26
N VAL A 27 1.38 7.18 -5.11
CA VAL A 27 1.96 6.54 -3.92
C VAL A 27 1.04 6.70 -2.73
N ALA A 28 0.88 5.63 -1.96
CA ALA A 28 0.11 5.63 -0.72
C ALA A 28 0.81 4.79 0.34
N ALA A 29 0.56 5.14 1.60
CA ALA A 29 0.85 4.24 2.71
C ALA A 29 -0.23 3.15 2.74
N HIS A 30 0.19 1.90 2.96
CA HIS A 30 -0.74 0.78 3.03
C HIS A 30 -0.71 0.10 4.39
N SER A 31 -1.84 -0.49 4.70
CA SER A 31 -2.08 -1.47 5.74
C SER A 31 -2.16 -2.87 5.15
N THR A 32 -2.87 -2.99 4.03
CA THR A 32 -3.09 -4.23 3.26
C THR A 32 -3.14 -3.88 1.76
N PRO A 33 -2.09 -4.12 0.97
CA PRO A 33 -1.97 -3.60 -0.40
C PRO A 33 -3.09 -4.02 -1.34
N PHE A 34 -3.67 -5.20 -1.16
CA PHE A 34 -4.75 -5.63 -2.03
C PHE A 34 -6.03 -4.84 -1.77
N PHE A 35 -6.47 -4.73 -0.51
CA PHE A 35 -7.67 -3.96 -0.15
C PHE A 35 -7.46 -2.46 -0.34
N ASP A 36 -6.32 -1.94 0.10
CA ASP A 36 -5.95 -0.54 -0.13
C ASP A 36 -5.85 -0.24 -1.63
N GLY A 37 -5.33 -1.19 -2.40
CA GLY A 37 -5.25 -1.11 -3.85
C GLY A 37 -6.63 -1.04 -4.48
N TYR A 38 -7.56 -1.87 -4.04
CA TYR A 38 -8.95 -1.83 -4.50
C TYR A 38 -9.63 -0.51 -4.13
N ILE A 39 -9.43 0.02 -2.92
CA ILE A 39 -9.95 1.33 -2.52
C ILE A 39 -9.40 2.44 -3.43
N LEU A 40 -8.07 2.47 -3.64
CA LEU A 40 -7.43 3.45 -4.51
C LEU A 40 -7.88 3.32 -5.97
N TYR A 41 -8.01 2.11 -6.50
CA TYR A 41 -8.51 1.90 -7.86
C TYR A 41 -9.86 2.60 -8.07
N ASN A 42 -10.81 2.39 -7.14
CA ASN A 42 -12.13 3.01 -7.22
C ASN A 42 -12.07 4.52 -6.97
N ALA A 43 -11.25 4.99 -6.03
CA ALA A 43 -11.06 6.42 -5.79
C ALA A 43 -10.54 7.14 -7.04
N PHE A 44 -9.52 6.58 -7.71
CA PHE A 44 -8.96 7.16 -8.93
C PHE A 44 -9.94 7.13 -10.10
N LYS A 45 -10.78 6.09 -10.22
CA LYS A 45 -11.91 6.09 -11.16
C LYS A 45 -12.87 7.24 -10.88
N SER A 46 -13.21 7.48 -9.62
CA SER A 46 -14.07 8.60 -9.21
C SER A 46 -13.40 9.97 -9.40
N PHE A 47 -12.08 10.07 -9.28
CA PHE A 47 -11.30 11.27 -9.61
C PHE A 47 -11.16 11.53 -11.12
N GLY A 48 -11.79 10.71 -11.98
CA GLY A 48 -11.80 10.91 -13.43
C GLY A 48 -10.70 10.15 -14.20
N GLU A 49 -9.96 9.24 -13.56
CA GLU A 49 -9.04 8.36 -14.29
C GLU A 49 -9.77 7.21 -14.96
N ASN A 50 -9.62 7.11 -16.28
CA ASN A 50 -10.28 6.05 -17.06
C ASN A 50 -9.65 4.67 -16.83
N ASN A 51 -8.34 4.61 -16.63
CA ASN A 51 -7.59 3.35 -16.59
C ASN A 51 -6.48 3.32 -15.52
N PRO A 52 -6.80 3.55 -14.23
CA PRO A 52 -5.83 3.42 -13.16
C PRO A 52 -5.46 1.94 -12.98
N HIS A 53 -4.17 1.66 -12.87
CA HIS A 53 -3.68 0.31 -12.59
C HIS A 53 -2.96 0.28 -11.26
N VAL A 54 -3.27 -0.74 -10.46
CA VAL A 54 -2.62 -0.99 -9.18
C VAL A 54 -1.56 -2.05 -9.36
N TYR A 55 -0.38 -1.83 -8.77
CA TYR A 55 0.63 -2.88 -8.69
C TYR A 55 0.62 -3.53 -7.32
N ALA A 56 0.43 -4.85 -7.32
CA ALA A 56 0.48 -5.65 -6.10
C ALA A 56 1.33 -6.91 -6.30
N ARG A 57 1.90 -7.38 -5.19
CA ARG A 57 2.48 -8.72 -5.12
C ARG A 57 1.45 -9.66 -4.52
N GLY A 58 1.29 -10.83 -5.11
CA GLY A 58 0.47 -11.88 -4.53
C GLY A 58 0.67 -13.22 -5.24
N PRO A 59 0.27 -14.32 -4.60
CA PRO A 59 0.45 -15.68 -5.10
C PRO A 59 -0.65 -16.12 -6.08
N SER A 60 -1.69 -15.32 -6.28
CA SER A 60 -2.90 -15.73 -7.01
C SER A 60 -2.75 -15.51 -8.52
N PRO A 61 -3.16 -16.46 -9.38
CA PRO A 61 -3.35 -16.23 -10.80
C PRO A 61 -4.62 -15.40 -11.11
N TYR A 62 -5.46 -15.15 -10.10
CA TYR A 62 -6.74 -14.44 -10.23
C TYR A 62 -6.62 -12.97 -9.83
N PHE A 63 -5.59 -12.27 -10.34
CA PHE A 63 -5.60 -10.83 -10.23
C PHE A 63 -6.69 -10.25 -11.15
N PRO A 64 -7.53 -9.34 -10.65
CA PRO A 64 -8.49 -8.66 -11.51
C PRO A 64 -7.75 -7.77 -12.51
N ASP A 65 -8.37 -7.47 -13.65
CA ASP A 65 -7.74 -6.75 -14.78
C ASP A 65 -7.16 -5.38 -14.40
N TRP A 66 -7.68 -4.74 -13.35
CA TRP A 66 -7.18 -3.47 -12.83
C TRP A 66 -5.87 -3.58 -12.03
N CYS A 67 -5.45 -4.81 -11.68
CA CYS A 67 -4.29 -5.05 -10.86
C CYS A 67 -3.19 -5.78 -11.66
N ILE A 68 -2.05 -5.14 -11.81
CA ILE A 68 -0.86 -5.71 -12.44
C ILE A 68 -0.03 -6.43 -11.37
N GLN A 69 0.20 -7.72 -11.57
CA GLN A 69 1.02 -8.51 -10.67
C GLN A 69 2.51 -8.19 -10.84
N ILE A 70 3.17 -7.78 -9.77
CA ILE A 70 4.63 -7.68 -9.73
C ILE A 70 5.19 -9.08 -9.49
N THR A 71 5.79 -9.68 -10.52
CA THR A 71 6.49 -10.97 -10.38
C THR A 71 7.78 -10.80 -9.55
N ASN A 72 8.23 -11.89 -8.92
CA ASN A 72 9.52 -11.93 -8.21
C ASN A 72 10.73 -11.94 -9.15
N LYS A 73 10.51 -11.99 -10.47
CA LYS A 73 11.57 -11.87 -11.46
C LYS A 73 12.02 -10.41 -11.48
N GLY A 74 13.33 -10.17 -11.42
CA GLY A 74 13.89 -8.83 -11.51
C GLY A 74 13.46 -8.11 -12.80
N GLY A 75 13.62 -6.79 -12.84
CA GLY A 75 13.36 -6.01 -14.06
C GLY A 75 11.97 -5.39 -14.18
N PHE A 76 11.09 -5.50 -13.18
CA PHE A 76 9.78 -4.84 -13.16
C PHE A 76 9.84 -3.37 -13.60
N VAL A 77 10.67 -2.56 -12.93
CA VAL A 77 10.80 -1.11 -13.22
C VAL A 77 11.24 -0.88 -14.67
N LYS A 78 12.22 -1.64 -15.15
CA LYS A 78 12.73 -1.52 -16.53
C LYS A 78 11.63 -1.84 -17.56
N ASN A 79 10.91 -2.94 -17.35
CA ASN A 79 9.83 -3.36 -18.25
C ASN A 79 8.69 -2.34 -18.26
N GLU A 80 8.37 -1.78 -17.10
CA GLU A 80 7.32 -0.77 -16.99
C GLU A 80 7.71 0.55 -17.69
N ILE A 81 8.98 0.96 -17.60
CA ILE A 81 9.48 2.12 -18.36
C ILE A 81 9.33 1.87 -19.87
N LEU A 82 9.75 0.70 -20.36
CA LEU A 82 9.65 0.36 -21.78
C LEU A 82 8.20 0.34 -22.29
N SER A 83 7.27 -0.11 -21.45
CA SER A 83 5.83 -0.14 -21.74
C SER A 83 5.22 1.27 -21.79
N LEU A 84 5.60 2.14 -20.84
CA LEU A 84 4.95 3.43 -20.64
C LEU A 84 5.61 4.62 -21.32
N GLN A 85 6.86 4.52 -21.77
CA GLN A 85 7.61 5.66 -22.34
C GLN A 85 6.88 6.38 -23.49
N ASN A 86 6.15 5.63 -24.31
CA ASN A 86 5.39 6.14 -25.45
C ASN A 86 3.89 6.30 -25.13
N THR A 87 3.49 6.05 -23.89
CA THR A 87 2.09 6.19 -23.46
C THR A 87 1.85 7.65 -23.04
N PRO A 88 0.97 8.40 -23.74
CA PRO A 88 0.80 9.83 -23.47
C PRO A 88 0.12 10.09 -22.13
N LYS A 89 -0.82 9.24 -21.71
CA LYS A 89 -1.57 9.37 -20.46
C LYS A 89 -1.62 8.04 -19.72
N PHE A 90 -1.26 8.04 -18.43
CA PHE A 90 -1.40 6.86 -17.56
C PHE A 90 -1.55 7.25 -16.09
N CYS A 91 -2.20 6.36 -15.33
CA CYS A 91 -2.24 6.41 -13.88
C CYS A 91 -1.83 5.06 -13.30
N ARG A 92 -0.81 5.08 -12.43
CA ARG A 92 -0.16 3.91 -11.86
C ARG A 92 -0.07 4.02 -10.36
N ILE A 93 -0.69 3.10 -9.63
CA ILE A 93 -0.78 3.10 -8.17
C ILE A 93 0.23 2.09 -7.63
N LEU A 94 1.23 2.59 -6.92
CA LEU A 94 2.27 1.78 -6.29
C LEU A 94 2.24 1.95 -4.79
N PHE A 95 2.40 0.83 -4.08
CA PHE A 95 2.72 0.83 -2.66
C PHE A 95 4.24 0.77 -2.51
N PRO A 96 4.93 1.87 -2.14
CA PRO A 96 6.38 1.96 -2.22
C PRO A 96 7.11 0.90 -1.39
N SER A 97 6.51 0.50 -0.28
CA SER A 97 7.08 -0.50 0.61
C SER A 97 7.00 -1.93 0.03
N GLY A 98 6.13 -2.19 -0.96
CA GLY A 98 6.10 -3.46 -1.71
C GLY A 98 6.06 -4.71 -0.82
N GLY A 99 5.35 -4.62 0.31
CA GLY A 99 5.21 -5.67 1.33
C GLY A 99 6.35 -5.78 2.35
N THR A 100 7.36 -4.92 2.30
CA THR A 100 8.42 -4.79 3.31
C THR A 100 8.22 -3.54 4.16
N ILE A 101 9.02 -3.35 5.22
CA ILE A 101 8.95 -2.14 6.06
C ILE A 101 9.42 -0.91 5.26
N THR A 102 10.61 -1.04 4.66
CA THR A 102 11.31 0.02 3.97
C THR A 102 10.73 0.26 2.58
N TRP A 103 10.67 1.53 2.18
CA TRP A 103 10.27 1.93 0.84
C TRP A 103 11.33 1.56 -0.19
N LYS A 104 10.86 1.07 -1.33
CA LYS A 104 11.68 0.76 -2.50
C LYS A 104 11.67 1.96 -3.46
N THR A 105 12.73 2.08 -4.23
CA THR A 105 12.97 3.20 -5.16
C THR A 105 12.11 3.18 -6.42
N GLY A 106 11.34 2.11 -6.66
CA GLY A 106 10.66 1.88 -7.94
C GLY A 106 9.75 3.03 -8.37
N PHE A 107 8.94 3.60 -7.48
CA PHE A 107 8.06 4.72 -7.81
C PHE A 107 8.85 5.97 -8.24
N TYR A 108 9.96 6.26 -7.57
CA TYR A 108 10.82 7.41 -7.83
C TYR A 108 11.53 7.26 -9.18
N VAL A 109 12.07 6.08 -9.47
CA VAL A 109 12.71 5.80 -10.76
C VAL A 109 11.69 5.90 -11.89
N LEU A 110 10.49 5.35 -11.73
CA LEU A 110 9.41 5.46 -12.72
C LEU A 110 9.04 6.93 -12.97
N ALA A 111 8.85 7.71 -11.90
CA ALA A 111 8.52 9.12 -12.00
C ALA A 111 9.57 9.92 -12.78
N LYS A 112 10.86 9.76 -12.45
CA LYS A 112 11.95 10.46 -13.16
C LYS A 112 12.07 10.03 -14.62
N GLN A 113 12.02 8.74 -14.91
CA GLN A 113 12.29 8.22 -16.26
C GLN A 113 11.13 8.44 -17.23
N LEU A 114 9.90 8.54 -16.72
CA LEU A 114 8.70 8.70 -17.56
C LEU A 114 8.20 10.15 -17.63
N ASP A 115 8.88 11.09 -16.95
CA ASP A 115 8.43 12.46 -16.74
C ASP A 115 7.00 12.49 -16.18
N ALA A 116 6.81 11.75 -15.08
CA ALA A 116 5.52 11.57 -14.44
C ALA A 116 5.51 12.24 -13.06
N LYS A 117 4.39 12.90 -12.73
CA LYS A 117 4.21 13.49 -11.40
C LYS A 117 3.96 12.38 -10.38
N ILE A 118 4.48 12.58 -9.18
CA ILE A 118 4.18 11.74 -8.02
C ILE A 118 2.93 12.29 -7.35
N VAL A 119 1.87 11.48 -7.31
CA VAL A 119 0.62 11.81 -6.64
C VAL A 119 0.62 11.12 -5.28
N VAL A 120 0.74 11.87 -4.20
CA VAL A 120 0.70 11.34 -2.83
C VAL A 120 -0.76 11.24 -2.39
N CYS A 121 -1.21 10.04 -2.07
CA CYS A 121 -2.59 9.78 -1.66
C CYS A 121 -2.67 9.20 -0.24
N GLY A 122 -3.43 9.87 0.61
CA GLY A 122 -3.81 9.38 1.92
C GLY A 122 -4.99 8.42 1.82
N ILE A 123 -4.90 7.28 2.52
CA ILE A 123 -6.05 6.42 2.82
C ILE A 123 -6.29 6.58 4.31
N ASP A 124 -7.41 7.18 4.68
CA ASP A 124 -7.78 7.44 6.06
C ASP A 124 -8.96 6.55 6.48
N TYR A 125 -8.67 5.54 7.28
CA TYR A 125 -9.67 4.58 7.74
C TYR A 125 -10.57 5.12 8.86
N ASP A 126 -10.19 6.21 9.53
CA ASP A 126 -11.03 6.83 10.57
C ASP A 126 -12.23 7.53 9.92
N THR A 127 -11.97 8.31 8.88
CA THR A 127 -12.99 9.06 8.13
C THR A 127 -13.52 8.32 6.89
N ASN A 128 -13.04 7.10 6.63
CA ASN A 128 -13.25 6.34 5.40
C ASN A 128 -13.06 7.22 4.16
N SER A 129 -11.91 7.89 4.04
CA SER A 129 -11.64 8.79 2.94
C SER A 129 -10.34 8.48 2.21
N VAL A 130 -10.34 8.73 0.89
CA VAL A 130 -9.12 8.81 0.08
C VAL A 130 -8.91 10.27 -0.28
N ILE A 131 -7.74 10.79 0.07
CA ILE A 131 -7.38 12.18 -0.16
C ILE A 131 -6.20 12.23 -1.12
N VAL A 132 -6.36 12.89 -2.26
CA VAL A 132 -5.19 13.35 -3.03
C VAL A 132 -4.56 14.47 -2.22
N ASP A 133 -3.41 14.19 -1.62
CA ASP A 133 -2.81 15.06 -0.62
C ASP A 133 -1.91 16.13 -1.27
N SER A 134 -1.04 15.69 -2.15
CA SER A 134 -0.06 16.52 -2.84
C SER A 134 0.34 15.91 -4.17
N ILE A 135 0.73 16.77 -5.10
CA ILE A 135 1.29 16.39 -6.39
C ILE A 135 2.65 17.07 -6.50
N ILE A 136 3.69 16.27 -6.75
CA ILE A 136 5.06 16.78 -6.82
C ILE A 136 5.80 16.21 -8.02
N ASP A 137 6.84 16.92 -8.45
CA ASP A 137 7.92 16.32 -9.20
C ASP A 137 8.79 15.45 -8.28
N PRO A 138 9.43 14.38 -8.80
CA PRO A 138 10.47 13.70 -8.05
C PRO A 138 11.59 14.70 -7.72
N LEU A 139 11.94 14.82 -6.44
CA LEU A 139 13.02 15.69 -5.97
C LEU A 139 14.39 15.18 -6.45
N ASP A 140 15.46 15.90 -6.10
CA ASP A 140 16.82 15.57 -6.54
C ASP A 140 17.22 14.15 -6.15
N THR A 141 16.88 13.76 -4.91
CA THR A 141 17.16 12.42 -4.40
C THR A 141 15.89 11.61 -4.07
N PHE A 142 16.06 10.28 -4.07
CA PHE A 142 15.03 9.37 -3.60
C PHE A 142 14.70 9.62 -2.13
N GLU A 143 15.71 9.84 -1.30
CA GLU A 143 15.62 10.07 0.14
C GLU A 143 14.76 11.30 0.46
N GLU A 144 15.02 12.44 -0.18
CA GLU A 144 14.20 13.65 -0.01
C GLU A 144 12.76 13.41 -0.47
N THR A 145 12.58 12.78 -1.64
CA THR A 145 11.25 12.48 -2.17
C THR A 145 10.48 11.57 -1.21
N LYS A 146 11.14 10.53 -0.68
CA LYS A 146 10.59 9.58 0.30
C LYS A 146 10.23 10.30 1.60
N GLU A 147 11.12 11.13 2.14
CA GLU A 147 10.89 11.87 3.38
C GLU A 147 9.70 12.82 3.24
N TYR A 148 9.60 13.54 2.12
CA TYR A 148 8.45 14.36 1.79
C TYR A 148 7.16 13.51 1.80
N CYS A 149 7.10 12.44 0.99
CA CYS A 149 5.92 11.59 0.89
C CYS A 149 5.52 10.99 2.25
N VAL A 150 6.49 10.49 3.02
CA VAL A 150 6.26 9.92 4.36
C VAL A 150 5.73 10.98 5.33
N SER A 151 6.26 12.21 5.30
CA SER A 151 5.78 13.30 6.16
C SER A 151 4.31 13.63 5.89
N ARG A 152 3.90 13.63 4.62
CA ARG A 152 2.52 13.88 4.19
C ARG A 152 1.58 12.74 4.58
N LEU A 153 2.03 11.49 4.45
CA LEU A 153 1.19 10.31 4.68
C LEU A 153 0.99 9.96 6.17
N ARG A 154 1.85 10.44 7.07
CA ARG A 154 1.81 10.10 8.51
C ARG A 154 0.54 10.54 9.23
N LYS A 155 -0.17 11.54 8.72
CA LYS A 155 -1.38 12.09 9.34
C LYS A 155 -2.63 11.24 9.09
N TYR A 156 -2.58 10.27 8.17
CA TYR A 156 -3.73 9.45 7.82
C TYR A 156 -3.78 8.17 8.66
N THR A 157 -4.99 7.80 9.09
CA THR A 157 -5.18 6.67 9.99
C THR A 157 -5.04 5.35 9.22
N PRO A 158 -4.10 4.46 9.63
CA PRO A 158 -3.96 3.18 8.98
C PRO A 158 -5.18 2.29 9.24
N GLY A 159 -5.39 1.32 8.35
CA GLY A 159 -6.42 0.31 8.48
C GLY A 159 -6.20 -0.61 9.69
N PRO A 160 -7.28 -1.28 10.15
CA PRO A 160 -7.32 -1.98 11.44
C PRO A 160 -6.30 -3.11 11.55
N PHE A 161 -5.92 -3.73 10.43
CA PHE A 161 -4.96 -4.83 10.42
C PHE A 161 -3.50 -4.40 10.37
N CYS A 162 -3.19 -3.10 10.20
CA CYS A 162 -1.83 -2.61 10.04
C CYS A 162 -0.92 -3.01 11.21
N PHE A 163 -1.38 -2.79 12.44
CA PHE A 163 -0.64 -3.16 13.64
C PHE A 163 -0.53 -4.68 13.81
N ILE A 164 -1.63 -5.41 13.58
CA ILE A 164 -1.66 -6.88 13.71
C ILE A 164 -0.66 -7.52 12.74
N LEU A 165 -0.66 -7.11 11.47
CA LEU A 165 0.28 -7.61 10.46
C LEU A 165 1.73 -7.23 10.78
N ARG A 166 1.96 -6.05 11.38
CA ARG A 166 3.28 -5.68 11.91
C ARG A 166 3.75 -6.62 13.01
N VAL A 167 2.87 -6.96 13.95
CA VAL A 167 3.17 -7.89 15.05
C VAL A 167 3.42 -9.30 14.50
N LEU A 168 2.52 -9.85 13.69
CA LEU A 168 2.56 -11.25 13.29
C LEU A 168 3.66 -11.58 12.26
N CYS A 169 3.84 -10.74 11.24
CA CYS A 169 4.72 -11.06 10.11
C CYS A 169 5.68 -9.93 9.73
N ASN A 170 5.89 -8.97 10.63
CA ASN A 170 6.77 -7.81 10.40
C ASN A 170 6.38 -6.97 9.17
N TYR A 171 5.12 -7.08 8.78
CA TYR A 171 4.58 -6.46 7.57
C TYR A 171 4.14 -5.02 7.80
N GLY A 172 3.98 -4.24 6.73
CA GLY A 172 3.44 -2.89 6.75
C GLY A 172 4.46 -1.82 6.39
N CYS A 173 4.06 -0.56 6.39
CA CYS A 173 4.80 0.58 5.83
C CYS A 173 5.59 1.40 6.88
N GLU A 174 6.81 1.85 6.60
CA GLU A 174 7.60 2.70 7.53
C GLU A 174 6.99 4.08 7.82
N THR A 175 5.95 4.47 7.07
CA THR A 175 5.13 5.63 7.38
C THR A 175 4.57 5.56 8.79
N HIS A 176 4.09 4.38 9.22
CA HIS A 176 3.54 4.17 10.56
C HIS A 176 4.62 3.61 11.48
N LYS A 177 5.15 4.47 12.35
CA LYS A 177 6.15 4.09 13.35
C LYS A 177 5.44 3.50 14.57
N TYR A 178 5.77 2.25 14.88
CA TYR A 178 5.32 1.57 16.09
C TYR A 178 6.49 1.38 17.06
N ASN A 179 6.20 1.40 18.36
CA ASN A 179 7.21 1.16 19.37
C ASN A 179 7.69 -0.30 19.32
N LYS A 180 8.99 -0.51 19.08
CA LYS A 180 9.59 -1.84 18.98
C LYS A 180 9.33 -2.69 20.23
N LYS A 181 9.40 -2.11 21.43
CA LYS A 181 9.16 -2.82 22.69
C LYS A 181 7.74 -3.38 22.75
N ILE A 182 6.76 -2.58 22.33
CA ILE A 182 5.35 -3.01 22.27
C ILE A 182 5.18 -4.14 21.26
N ILE A 183 5.78 -4.04 20.07
CA ILE A 183 5.73 -5.11 19.07
C ILE A 183 6.29 -6.42 19.63
N TYR A 184 7.48 -6.39 20.26
CA TYR A 184 8.08 -7.60 20.82
C TYR A 184 7.26 -8.19 21.96
N PHE A 185 6.71 -7.35 22.82
CA PHE A 185 5.79 -7.78 23.87
C PHE A 185 4.57 -8.51 23.28
N CYS A 186 3.88 -7.89 22.32
CA CYS A 186 2.72 -8.50 21.67
C CYS A 186 3.08 -9.80 20.94
N ARG A 187 4.26 -9.89 20.29
CA ARG A 187 4.75 -11.15 19.70
C ARG A 187 4.89 -12.25 20.74
N GLY A 188 5.48 -11.94 21.90
CA GLY A 188 5.61 -12.88 23.01
C GLY A 188 4.26 -13.38 23.51
N VAL A 189 3.29 -12.48 23.68
CA VAL A 189 1.91 -12.83 24.06
C VAL A 189 1.26 -13.74 23.02
N SER A 190 1.35 -13.41 21.74
CA SER A 190 0.78 -14.25 20.66
C SER A 190 1.38 -15.65 20.62
N ILE A 191 2.70 -15.77 20.79
CA ILE A 191 3.40 -17.06 20.84
C ILE A 191 2.95 -17.87 22.06
N PHE A 192 2.86 -17.24 23.23
CA PHE A 192 2.39 -17.90 24.45
C PHE A 192 0.97 -18.43 24.30
N LEU A 193 0.05 -17.64 23.73
CA LEU A 193 -1.32 -18.06 23.46
C LEU A 193 -1.38 -19.25 22.49
N LEU A 194 -0.56 -19.24 21.43
CA LEU A 194 -0.48 -20.37 20.49
C LEU A 194 0.01 -21.65 21.19
N PHE A 195 1.04 -21.55 22.03
CA PHE A 195 1.51 -22.70 22.81
C PHE A 195 0.46 -23.20 23.80
N TYR A 196 -0.24 -22.29 24.47
CA TYR A 196 -1.32 -22.63 25.38
C TYR A 196 -2.44 -23.39 24.66
N ILE A 197 -2.92 -22.87 23.52
CA ILE A 197 -3.93 -23.55 22.70
C ILE A 197 -3.43 -24.92 22.24
N PHE A 198 -2.21 -25.01 21.72
CA PHE A 198 -1.63 -26.27 21.26
C PHE A 198 -1.55 -27.32 22.39
N TYR A 199 -1.12 -26.89 23.59
CA TYR A 199 -1.06 -27.74 24.76
C TYR A 199 -2.43 -28.31 25.15
N TYR A 200 -3.47 -27.47 25.18
CA TYR A 200 -4.83 -27.92 25.52
C TYR A 200 -5.42 -28.83 24.45
N THR A 201 -5.27 -28.50 23.17
CA THR A 201 -5.74 -29.34 22.07
C THR A 201 -5.07 -30.72 22.08
N PHE A 202 -3.75 -30.78 22.35
CA PHE A 202 -3.02 -32.04 22.44
C PHE A 202 -3.45 -32.87 23.67
N ARG A 203 -3.72 -32.21 24.81
CA ARG A 203 -4.20 -32.88 26.02
C ARG A 203 -5.61 -33.45 25.84
N CYS A 204 -6.52 -32.73 25.21
CA CYS A 204 -7.88 -33.21 24.91
C CYS A 204 -7.88 -34.42 23.96
N ASN A 205 -7.03 -34.41 22.92
CA ASN A 205 -6.93 -35.53 21.99
C ASN A 205 -6.41 -36.82 22.65
N LYS A 206 -5.48 -36.72 23.62
CA LYS A 206 -5.00 -37.89 24.39
C LYS A 206 -6.10 -38.54 25.23
N VAL A 207 -7.00 -37.74 25.81
CA VAL A 207 -8.10 -38.24 26.67
C VAL A 207 -9.14 -39.00 25.84
N CYS A 208 -9.45 -38.55 24.62
CA CYS A 208 -10.39 -39.25 23.72
C CYS A 208 -9.81 -40.53 23.10
N SER A 209 -8.49 -40.61 22.87
CA SER A 209 -7.84 -41.81 22.31
C SER A 209 -7.66 -42.95 23.31
N SER A 210 -7.79 -42.71 24.62
CA SER A 210 -7.68 -43.73 25.68
C SER A 210 -9.01 -44.41 26.03
N SER A 211 -10.08 -44.12 25.28
CA SER A 211 -11.45 -44.64 25.50
C SER A 211 -11.93 -45.62 24.42
N HIS A 212 -11.00 -46.17 23.62
CA HIS A 212 -11.23 -47.27 22.68
C HIS A 212 -10.33 -48.46 22.99
#